data_AF-A0ABD0LUG4-F1
#
_entry.id   AF-A0ABD0LUG4-F1
#
_cell.length_a   1.000
_cell.length_b   1.000
_cell.length_c   1.000
_cell.angle_alpha   90.00
_cell.angle_beta   90.00
_cell.angle_gamma   90.00
#
_symmetry.space_group_name_H-M   'P 1'
#
loop_
_entity.id
_entity.type
_entity.pdbx_description
1 polymer ?
#
loop_
_entity_poly.entity_id
_entity_poly.type
_entity_poly.pdbx_seq_one_letter_code
_entity_poly.pdbx_strand_id
1 'polypeptide(L)'
;MPRYTMKRFLQERESWNVMQGGCHFSPGASWNSGYSSQSGDYKRLRQTPPLPDATEEGFVGEDAVPIPESNIGNKMLQTMGWIPGSGLGAEGDGRQDPVVAYRRRGRKGLGYETQSDT
;
A
#
# COMPACT_ATOMS: atom_id res chain seq x y z
N MET A 1 -12.01 20.43 29.54
CA MET A 1 -11.77 19.69 28.28
C MET A 1 -11.99 20.64 27.12
N PRO A 2 -11.01 20.90 26.24
CA PRO A 2 -11.20 21.83 25.14
C PRO A 2 -12.28 21.30 24.19
N ARG A 3 -13.35 22.08 23.96
CA ARG A 3 -14.39 21.70 23.00
C ARG A 3 -13.88 21.94 21.59
N TYR A 4 -13.75 20.87 20.82
CA TYR A 4 -13.52 20.97 19.39
C TYR A 4 -14.78 21.56 18.75
N THR A 5 -14.68 22.78 18.24
CA THR A 5 -15.82 23.49 17.64
C THR A 5 -15.71 23.45 16.12
N MET A 6 -16.83 23.58 15.42
CA MET A 6 -16.83 23.61 13.96
C MET A 6 -15.94 24.73 13.39
N LYS A 7 -15.77 25.83 14.14
CA LYS A 7 -14.83 26.90 13.78
C LYS A 7 -13.38 26.44 13.80
N ARG A 8 -13.00 25.61 14.77
CA ARG A 8 -11.65 25.04 14.86
C ARG A 8 -11.38 24.03 13.73
N PHE A 9 -12.35 23.20 13.38
CA PHE A 9 -12.26 22.28 12.24
C PHE A 9 -12.07 23.01 10.91
N LEU A 10 -12.82 24.08 10.67
CA LEU A 10 -12.71 24.85 9.42
C LEU A 10 -11.35 25.55 9.30
N GLN A 11 -10.84 26.11 10.41
CA GLN A 11 -9.51 26.69 10.48
C GLN A 11 -8.42 25.66 10.20
N GLU A 12 -8.51 24.47 10.82
CA GLU A 12 -7.58 23.37 10.59
C GLU A 12 -7.65 22.88 9.13
N ARG A 13 -8.84 22.84 8.52
CA ARG A 13 -9.02 22.50 7.10
C ARG A 13 -8.40 23.52 6.15
N GLU A 14 -8.53 24.81 6.44
CA GLU A 14 -7.86 25.87 5.67
C GLU A 14 -6.34 25.78 5.79
N SER A 15 -5.83 25.49 7.00
CA SER A 15 -4.40 25.25 7.19
C SER A 15 -3.91 24.05 6.39
N TRP A 16 -4.71 22.98 6.33
CA TRP A 16 -4.45 21.81 5.49
C TRP A 16 -4.44 22.17 4.00
N ASN A 17 -5.38 23.00 3.52
CA ASN A 17 -5.42 23.45 2.12
C ASN A 17 -4.20 24.31 1.75
N VAL A 18 -3.74 25.18 2.65
CA VAL A 18 -2.52 25.97 2.44
C VAL A 18 -1.28 25.08 2.37
N MET A 19 -1.25 23.97 3.12
CA MET A 19 -0.19 22.97 3.04
C MET A 19 -0.20 22.12 1.75
N GLN A 20 -1.31 22.10 1.00
CA GLN A 20 -1.46 21.36 -0.27
C GLN A 20 -1.05 22.16 -1.51
N GLY A 21 -0.14 23.14 -1.38
CA GLY A 21 0.39 23.90 -2.52
C GLY A 21 0.93 22.98 -3.63
N GLY A 22 0.13 22.72 -4.67
CA GLY A 22 0.61 21.99 -5.85
C GLY A 22 -0.39 21.29 -6.77
N CYS A 23 -1.68 21.11 -6.44
CA CYS A 23 -2.63 20.48 -7.38
C CYS A 23 -3.91 21.31 -7.57
N HIS A 24 -3.91 22.11 -8.64
CA HIS A 24 -5.07 22.84 -9.14
C HIS A 24 -6.10 21.84 -9.70
N PHE A 25 -7.22 21.64 -9.00
CA PHE A 25 -8.42 21.01 -9.56
C PHE A 25 -9.31 22.13 -10.14
N SER A 26 -9.28 22.31 -11.46
CA SER A 26 -10.20 23.22 -12.17
C SER A 26 -11.55 22.51 -12.38
N PRO A 27 -12.65 22.96 -11.78
CA PRO A 27 -13.98 22.45 -12.08
C PRO A 27 -14.45 23.10 -13.39
N GLY A 28 -14.03 22.53 -14.52
CA GLY A 28 -14.37 23.09 -15.83
C GLY A 28 -13.88 22.30 -17.05
N ALA A 29 -13.46 21.03 -16.88
CA ALA A 29 -13.10 20.20 -18.03
C ALA A 29 -14.37 19.87 -18.84
N SER A 30 -14.58 20.63 -19.92
CA SER A 30 -15.57 20.40 -20.96
C SER A 30 -15.23 19.10 -21.69
N TRP A 31 -16.10 18.09 -21.55
CA TRP A 31 -16.01 16.87 -22.34
C TRP A 31 -16.61 17.13 -23.71
N ASN A 32 -15.77 17.54 -24.66
CA ASN A 32 -16.11 17.33 -26.06
C ASN A 32 -15.44 16.03 -26.49
N SER A 33 -16.22 14.94 -26.54
CA SER A 33 -15.80 13.71 -27.19
C SER A 33 -16.94 13.20 -28.03
N GLY A 34 -16.80 13.41 -29.34
CA GLY A 34 -17.77 13.00 -30.35
C GLY A 34 -18.10 11.52 -30.25
N TYR A 35 -19.34 11.21 -30.60
CA TYR A 35 -19.86 9.87 -30.75
C TYR A 35 -19.10 9.17 -31.89
N SER A 36 -18.08 8.40 -31.53
CA SER A 36 -17.48 7.41 -32.43
C SER A 36 -18.24 6.09 -32.24
N SER A 37 -19.07 5.75 -33.22
CA SER A 37 -19.66 4.42 -33.33
C SER A 37 -18.56 3.40 -33.60
N GLN A 38 -18.27 2.54 -32.63
CA GLN A 38 -17.59 1.27 -32.89
C GLN A 38 -18.28 0.13 -32.14
N SER A 39 -19.00 -0.64 -32.95
CA SER A 39 -19.40 -2.05 -32.85
C SER A 39 -18.60 -2.91 -31.87
N GLY A 40 -19.33 -3.73 -31.08
CA GLY A 40 -18.83 -5.02 -30.60
C GLY A 40 -19.21 -5.38 -29.16
N ASP A 41 -20.44 -5.86 -28.93
CA ASP A 41 -20.79 -6.61 -27.73
C ASP A 41 -20.36 -8.08 -27.88
N TYR A 42 -19.24 -8.48 -27.28
CA TYR A 42 -19.20 -9.74 -26.52
C TYR A 42 -17.88 -9.83 -25.73
N LYS A 43 -18.03 -9.98 -24.41
CA LYS A 43 -16.96 -10.21 -23.42
C LYS A 43 -16.11 -8.96 -23.16
N ARG A 44 -16.61 -8.08 -22.28
CA ARG A 44 -15.74 -7.32 -21.38
C ARG A 44 -14.95 -8.35 -20.56
N LEU A 45 -13.84 -8.87 -21.10
CA LEU A 45 -12.79 -9.41 -20.24
C LEU A 45 -12.51 -8.29 -19.26
N ARG A 46 -12.65 -8.57 -17.96
CA ARG A 46 -11.97 -7.75 -16.97
C ARG A 46 -10.51 -7.82 -17.41
N GLN A 47 -10.02 -6.78 -18.06
CA GLN A 47 -8.59 -6.52 -18.13
C GLN A 47 -8.20 -6.28 -16.67
N THR A 48 -8.02 -7.37 -15.94
CA THR A 48 -7.18 -7.35 -14.75
C THR A 48 -5.89 -6.68 -15.23
N PRO A 49 -5.43 -5.62 -14.55
CA PRO A 49 -4.17 -5.00 -14.90
C PRO A 49 -3.16 -6.12 -15.14
N PRO A 50 -2.39 -6.08 -16.25
CA PRO A 50 -1.37 -7.09 -16.48
C PRO A 50 -0.58 -7.19 -15.20
N LEU A 51 -0.60 -8.38 -14.59
CA LEU A 51 0.13 -8.61 -13.36
C LEU A 51 1.57 -8.18 -13.66
N PRO A 52 2.18 -7.33 -12.82
CA PRO A 52 3.59 -7.00 -13.01
C PRO A 52 4.31 -8.32 -13.20
N ASP A 53 5.08 -8.45 -14.28
CA ASP A 53 5.80 -9.67 -14.61
C ASP A 53 6.69 -10.01 -13.42
N ALA A 54 6.17 -10.83 -12.52
CA ALA A 54 6.85 -11.26 -11.31
C ALA A 54 7.82 -12.34 -11.79
N THR A 55 8.88 -11.89 -12.44
CA THR A 55 9.91 -12.74 -13.04
C THR A 55 10.61 -13.59 -11.98
N GLU A 56 10.66 -13.10 -10.74
CA GLU A 56 11.37 -13.78 -9.64
C GLU A 56 10.40 -14.64 -8.80
N GLU A 57 10.56 -15.96 -8.90
CA GLU A 57 10.03 -16.94 -7.95
C GLU A 57 10.96 -16.94 -6.72
N GLY A 58 10.42 -16.78 -5.50
CA GLY A 58 11.28 -16.61 -4.32
C GLY A 58 10.57 -16.02 -3.11
N PHE A 59 11.33 -15.79 -2.04
CA PHE A 59 10.81 -15.20 -0.81
C PHE A 59 10.58 -13.69 -0.96
N VAL A 60 9.43 -13.22 -0.51
CA VAL A 60 9.06 -11.81 -0.55
C VAL A 60 9.83 -11.05 0.53
N GLY A 61 10.59 -10.03 0.11
CA GLY A 61 11.27 -9.13 1.03
C GLY A 61 12.55 -9.69 1.65
N GLU A 62 13.17 -10.69 1.03
CA GLU A 62 14.44 -11.29 1.50
C GLU A 62 15.56 -10.24 1.67
N ASP A 63 15.67 -9.31 0.71
CA ASP A 63 16.66 -8.23 0.75
C ASP A 63 16.17 -6.94 1.41
N ALA A 64 15.04 -6.99 2.14
CA ALA A 64 14.47 -5.79 2.74
C ALA A 64 15.35 -5.30 3.90
N VAL A 65 15.80 -4.05 3.81
CA VAL A 65 16.54 -3.37 4.87
C VAL A 65 15.63 -3.15 6.09
N PRO A 66 16.14 -3.25 7.33
CA PRO A 66 15.38 -2.90 8.54
C PRO A 66 14.74 -1.52 8.45
N ILE A 67 13.57 -1.35 9.09
CA ILE A 67 12.83 -0.09 9.07
C ILE A 67 13.66 1.00 9.78
N PRO A 68 13.97 2.13 9.11
CA PRO A 68 14.80 3.17 9.71
C PRO A 68 14.09 3.86 10.87
N GLU A 69 14.85 4.39 11.83
CA GLU A 69 14.31 5.16 12.97
C GLU A 69 13.64 6.48 12.55
N SER A 70 13.99 7.01 11.38
CA SER A 70 13.34 8.20 10.82
C SER A 70 11.89 7.94 10.41
N ASN A 71 11.50 6.68 10.20
CA ASN A 71 10.17 6.27 9.79
C ASN A 71 9.13 6.68 10.85
N ILE A 72 8.04 7.31 10.41
CA ILE A 72 6.98 7.80 11.30
C ILE A 72 6.34 6.64 12.09
N GLY A 73 6.15 5.48 11.47
CA GLY A 73 5.63 4.27 12.11
C GLY A 73 6.55 3.76 13.23
N ASN A 74 7.85 3.74 13.00
CA ASN A 74 8.84 3.34 14.01
C ASN A 74 8.76 4.26 15.23
N LYS A 75 8.77 5.59 15.02
CA LYS A 75 8.64 6.58 16.10
C LYS A 75 7.33 6.44 16.88
N MET A 76 6.22 6.19 16.18
CA MET A 76 4.92 5.98 16.82
C MET A 76 4.93 4.74 17.71
N LEU A 77 5.48 3.62 17.25
CA LEU A 77 5.58 2.40 18.05
C LEU A 77 6.42 2.63 19.31
N GLN A 78 7.58 3.27 19.18
CA GLN A 78 8.44 3.60 20.32
C GLN A 78 7.73 4.51 21.34
N THR A 79 6.96 5.50 20.87
CA THR A 79 6.19 6.39 21.75
C THR A 79 5.12 5.63 22.55
N MET A 80 4.61 4.52 22.01
CA MET A 80 3.66 3.63 22.67
C MET A 80 4.33 2.60 23.58
N GLY A 81 5.65 2.69 23.78
CA GLY A 81 6.41 1.79 24.66
C GLY A 81 6.94 0.52 23.99
N TRP A 82 6.82 0.39 22.67
CA TRP A 82 7.47 -0.69 21.94
C TRP A 82 8.98 -0.46 21.86
N ILE A 83 9.77 -1.53 22.05
CA ILE A 83 11.23 -1.48 21.99
C ILE A 83 11.66 -2.11 20.67
N PRO A 84 12.50 -1.44 19.84
CA PRO A 84 13.00 -2.02 18.60
C PRO A 84 13.65 -3.39 18.84
N GLY A 85 13.21 -4.40 18.06
CA GLY A 85 13.65 -5.78 18.22
C GLY A 85 12.87 -6.60 19.26
N SER A 86 11.98 -5.99 20.06
CA SER A 86 11.07 -6.74 20.93
C SER A 86 9.82 -7.18 20.18
N GLY A 87 9.23 -8.30 20.63
CA GLY A 87 7.90 -8.70 20.20
C GLY A 87 6.84 -7.69 20.63
N LEU A 88 5.70 -7.70 19.96
CA LEU A 88 4.50 -6.98 20.39
C LEU A 88 3.66 -7.85 21.33
N GLY A 89 2.81 -7.25 22.15
CA GLY A 89 1.97 -7.97 23.12
C GLY A 89 2.23 -7.49 24.55
N ALA A 90 1.39 -7.92 25.49
CA ALA A 90 1.50 -7.50 26.89
C ALA A 90 2.83 -7.93 27.53
N GLU A 91 3.29 -9.13 27.19
CA GLU A 91 4.56 -9.71 27.67
C GLU A 91 5.70 -9.59 26.64
N GLY A 92 5.44 -8.95 25.49
CA GLY A 92 6.42 -8.84 24.40
C GLY A 92 6.77 -10.18 23.71
N ASP A 93 5.89 -11.18 23.83
CA ASP A 93 6.03 -12.55 23.32
C ASP A 93 5.58 -12.73 21.87
N GLY A 94 5.04 -11.68 21.25
CA GLY A 94 4.69 -11.68 19.85
C GLY A 94 5.90 -11.85 18.93
N ARG A 95 5.63 -12.28 17.70
CA ARG A 95 6.66 -12.55 16.70
C ARG A 95 7.42 -11.28 16.32
N GLN A 96 8.74 -11.34 16.40
CA GLN A 96 9.65 -10.22 16.13
C GLN A 96 9.85 -10.00 14.63
N ASP A 97 10.03 -11.09 13.88
CA ASP A 97 10.28 -11.02 12.44
C ASP A 97 9.00 -11.09 11.60
N PRO A 98 8.94 -10.54 10.38
CA PRO A 98 7.81 -10.68 9.45
C PRO A 98 7.54 -12.12 8.99
N VAL A 99 6.31 -12.45 8.59
CA VAL A 99 6.00 -13.81 8.08
C VAL A 99 6.54 -13.87 6.68
N VAL A 100 7.43 -14.83 6.43
CA VAL A 100 8.00 -15.01 5.11
C VAL A 100 6.95 -15.62 4.18
N ALA A 101 6.72 -14.97 3.05
CA ALA A 101 5.84 -15.47 2.00
C ALA A 101 6.67 -15.90 0.79
N TYR A 102 6.43 -17.10 0.26
CA TYR A 102 7.04 -17.56 -0.98
C TYR A 102 6.14 -17.22 -2.18
N ARG A 103 6.66 -16.40 -3.10
CA ARG A 103 5.97 -16.03 -4.33
C ARG A 103 6.24 -17.09 -5.40
N ARG A 104 5.17 -17.71 -5.89
CA ARG A 104 5.21 -18.67 -7.00
C ARG A 104 5.07 -17.94 -8.33
N ARG A 105 5.84 -18.35 -9.33
CA ARG A 105 5.73 -17.79 -10.68
C ARG A 105 4.52 -18.36 -11.42
N GLY A 106 3.72 -17.50 -12.02
CA GLY A 106 2.56 -17.87 -12.82
C GLY A 106 1.39 -18.45 -11.99
N ARG A 107 0.74 -19.50 -12.50
CA ARG A 107 -0.47 -20.12 -11.91
C ARG A 107 -0.28 -21.63 -11.67
N LYS A 108 0.92 -22.03 -11.26
CA LYS A 108 1.24 -23.44 -10.96
C LYS A 108 0.31 -23.99 -9.87
N GLY A 109 -0.14 -25.24 -10.00
CA GLY A 109 -0.97 -25.91 -8.98
C GLY A 109 -0.21 -26.12 -7.67
N LEU A 110 -0.90 -26.18 -6.52
CA LEU A 110 -0.27 -26.47 -5.22
C LEU A 110 0.43 -27.85 -5.28
N GLY A 111 1.61 -27.97 -4.67
CA GLY A 111 2.43 -29.19 -4.74
C GLY A 111 3.24 -29.38 -6.03
N TYR A 112 3.12 -28.46 -7.00
CA TYR A 112 4.03 -28.44 -8.15
C TYR A 112 5.40 -27.93 -7.71
N GLU A 113 6.32 -28.85 -7.47
CA GLU A 113 7.74 -28.59 -7.21
C GLU A 113 8.46 -28.38 -8.54
N THR A 114 9.18 -27.26 -8.67
CA THR A 114 10.24 -27.14 -9.66
C THR A 114 11.47 -27.79 -9.06
N GLN A 115 11.90 -28.92 -9.61
CA GLN A 115 13.18 -29.54 -9.28
C GLN A 115 14.26 -28.46 -9.36
N SER A 116 14.81 -28.05 -8.21
CA SER A 116 16.06 -27.30 -8.17
C SER A 116 17.16 -28.33 -8.33
N ASP A 117 17.86 -28.29 -9.45
CA ASP A 117 19.05 -29.11 -9.71
C ASP A 117 20.02 -29.10 -8.52
N THR A 118 20.65 -30.26 -8.33
CA THR A 118 21.67 -30.58 -7.32
C THR A 118 22.83 -29.60 -7.27
#